data_AF-A0A673H388-F1
#
_entry.id   AF-A0A673H388-F1
#
_cell.length_a   1.000
_cell.length_b   1.000
_cell.length_c   1.000
_cell.angle_alpha   90.00
_cell.angle_beta   90.00
_cell.angle_gamma   90.00
#
_symmetry.space_group_name_H-M   'P 1'
#
loop_
_entity.id
_entity.type
_entity.pdbx_description
1 polymer ?
#
loop_
_entity_poly.entity_id
_entity_poly.type
_entity_poly.pdbx_seq_one_letter_code
_entity_poly.pdbx_strand_id
1 'polypeptide(L)'
;MKDIIPRSKTKGVDICAGKNYTYIIRSDLDCYIDLNKCSDLTIFSLHPSCQNGDHYLADTEGYFYIIKAKSFRRVTDLSTDANAVVQDLDPDFQHGDHYLGINKFFVVIFKRRGICRLTSGLGSISTDVKINLNPKSSIGLYYWGLSECCCFLKPVSEWGVEYCKGADLEKDDGLVDYSVHPDVVNFLPGGLSITRGPAFGRWENIKTITNDSDTPVTWQRKIIKKIGYNKEKMTQITHNWKISPSVLIHSGDLTGLIAKWQFSFSAEYGGAQVCATKETWNDATDVEELLSFELKPHRSLYLWQYRLGLGDEPVLICRDLIISNESNPPTKVPLPPAEP
;
A
#
# COMPACT_ATOMS: atom_id res chain seq x y z
N MET A 1 14.89 -4.61 -6.28
CA MET A 1 14.99 -3.35 -5.54
C MET A 1 13.78 -3.28 -4.62
N LYS A 2 13.89 -2.76 -3.40
CA LYS A 2 12.75 -2.59 -2.49
C LYS A 2 12.59 -1.09 -2.33
N ASP A 3 11.48 -0.55 -2.78
CA ASP A 3 11.23 0.89 -2.68
C ASP A 3 9.76 1.14 -2.32
N ILE A 4 9.50 2.34 -1.83
CA ILE A 4 8.13 2.84 -1.67
C ILE A 4 7.62 3.23 -3.05
N ILE A 5 6.35 2.91 -3.32
CA ILE A 5 5.75 3.30 -4.59
C ILE A 5 5.53 4.82 -4.59
N PRO A 6 6.06 5.56 -5.57
CA PRO A 6 5.87 7.01 -5.63
C PRO A 6 4.41 7.35 -5.85
N ARG A 7 3.99 8.52 -5.36
CA ARG A 7 2.64 9.04 -5.57
C ARG A 7 2.21 9.06 -7.04
N SER A 8 3.13 9.27 -7.97
CA SER A 8 2.84 9.26 -9.41
C SER A 8 2.30 7.91 -9.94
N LYS A 9 2.47 6.83 -9.16
CA LYS A 9 1.96 5.48 -9.44
C LYS A 9 0.86 5.05 -8.45
N THR A 10 0.51 5.87 -7.46
CA THR A 10 -0.51 5.57 -6.44
C THR A 10 -1.55 6.69 -6.36
N LYS A 11 -2.75 6.41 -6.88
CA LYS A 11 -3.88 7.35 -6.73
C LYS A 11 -4.46 7.26 -5.33
N GLY A 12 -4.83 8.41 -4.79
CA GLY A 12 -5.49 8.51 -3.49
C GLY A 12 -4.62 8.14 -2.29
N VAL A 13 -3.30 8.17 -2.47
CA VAL A 13 -2.33 8.02 -1.39
C VAL A 13 -1.52 9.29 -1.27
N ASP A 14 -1.57 9.92 -0.10
CA ASP A 14 -0.81 11.13 0.20
C ASP A 14 -0.45 11.19 1.68
N ILE A 15 0.56 11.99 1.98
CA ILE A 15 0.91 12.38 3.34
C ILE A 15 0.42 13.82 3.49
N CYS A 16 -0.38 14.09 4.52
CA CYS A 16 -0.88 15.43 4.77
C CYS A 16 -0.66 15.79 6.23
N ALA A 17 -0.20 17.01 6.46
CA ALA A 17 0.05 17.51 7.79
C ALA A 17 -0.33 18.99 7.88
N GLY A 18 -0.58 19.42 9.11
CA GLY A 18 -0.89 20.80 9.44
C GLY A 18 0.05 21.29 10.53
N LYS A 19 -0.50 22.07 11.48
CA LYS A 19 0.30 22.63 12.58
C LYS A 19 0.76 21.58 13.58
N ASN A 20 -0.17 20.74 14.04
CA ASN A 20 0.05 19.77 15.12
C ASN A 20 -0.37 18.36 14.71
N TYR A 21 -0.57 18.13 13.42
CA TYR A 21 -1.03 16.84 12.94
C TYR A 21 -0.32 16.35 11.69
N THR A 22 -0.10 15.04 11.58
CA THR A 22 0.37 14.37 10.37
C THR A 22 -0.43 13.09 10.15
N TYR A 23 -0.90 12.89 8.93
CA TYR A 23 -1.68 11.73 8.51
C TYR A 23 -1.11 11.13 7.24
N ILE A 24 -1.29 9.82 7.07
CA ILE A 24 -1.17 9.16 5.77
C ILE A 24 -2.56 8.76 5.33
N ILE A 25 -2.97 9.24 4.15
CA ILE A 25 -4.23 8.87 3.52
C ILE A 25 -3.99 7.66 2.63
N ARG A 26 -4.82 6.63 2.79
CA ARG A 26 -4.90 5.45 1.91
C ARG A 26 -6.34 5.33 1.43
N SER A 27 -6.72 6.23 0.53
CA SER A 27 -8.07 6.23 -0.03
C SER A 27 -8.36 5.02 -0.90
N ASP A 28 -7.34 4.34 -1.38
CA ASP A 28 -7.41 3.01 -2.01
C ASP A 28 -7.77 1.89 -1.02
N LEU A 29 -7.69 2.18 0.28
CA LEU A 29 -8.11 1.33 1.40
C LEU A 29 -9.25 1.97 2.22
N ASP A 30 -9.86 3.05 1.72
CA ASP A 30 -10.92 3.81 2.38
C ASP A 30 -10.59 4.28 3.82
N CYS A 31 -9.31 4.49 4.13
CA CYS A 31 -8.87 4.84 5.48
C CYS A 31 -7.69 5.81 5.49
N TYR A 32 -7.38 6.32 6.68
CA TYR A 32 -6.20 7.12 6.97
C TYR A 32 -5.68 6.85 8.37
N ILE A 33 -4.39 7.09 8.59
CA ILE A 33 -3.72 6.85 9.87
C ILE A 33 -3.18 8.16 10.44
N ASP A 34 -3.39 8.37 11.74
CA ASP A 34 -2.85 9.49 12.52
C ASP A 34 -1.47 9.12 13.08
N LEU A 35 -0.47 9.95 12.78
CA LEU A 35 0.93 9.75 13.19
C LEU A 35 1.33 10.55 14.45
N ASN A 36 0.44 11.36 15.02
CA ASN A 36 0.79 12.29 16.11
C ASN A 36 1.09 11.59 17.43
N LYS A 37 0.47 10.43 17.64
CA LYS A 37 0.69 9.59 18.80
C LYS A 37 1.61 8.45 18.36
N CYS A 38 2.92 8.69 18.34
CA CYS A 38 3.94 7.75 17.86
C CYS A 38 3.80 6.30 18.39
N SER A 39 3.18 6.11 19.57
CA SER A 39 2.93 4.78 20.16
C SER A 39 1.53 4.20 19.90
N ASP A 40 0.59 5.02 19.41
CA ASP A 40 -0.84 4.70 19.26
C ASP A 40 -1.33 5.16 17.87
N LEU A 41 -0.77 4.58 16.82
CA LEU A 41 -1.13 4.92 15.44
C LEU A 41 -2.60 4.56 15.22
N THR A 42 -3.47 5.57 15.12
CA THR A 42 -4.91 5.35 15.07
C THR A 42 -5.40 5.45 13.64
N ILE A 43 -6.12 4.44 13.20
CA ILE A 43 -6.69 4.34 11.86
C ILE A 43 -8.15 4.72 11.91
N PHE A 44 -8.56 5.56 10.97
CA PHE A 44 -9.91 6.08 10.82
C PHE A 44 -10.43 5.79 9.41
N SER A 45 -11.75 5.70 9.27
CA SER A 45 -12.38 5.56 7.95
C SER A 45 -12.54 6.91 7.31
N LEU A 46 -12.30 6.94 5.99
CA LEU A 46 -12.69 8.08 5.17
C LEU A 46 -14.21 8.05 4.98
N HIS A 47 -14.85 9.21 5.13
CA HIS A 47 -16.22 9.39 4.70
C HIS A 47 -16.33 9.09 3.19
N PRO A 48 -17.43 8.49 2.69
CA PRO A 48 -17.59 8.19 1.26
C PRO A 48 -17.36 9.41 0.33
N SER A 49 -17.81 10.61 0.73
CA SER A 49 -17.55 11.86 -0.01
C SER A 49 -16.09 12.29 -0.03
N CYS A 50 -15.29 11.78 0.91
CA CYS A 50 -13.87 12.07 1.09
C CYS A 50 -12.97 10.98 0.48
N GLN A 51 -13.53 9.99 -0.20
CA GLN A 51 -12.78 8.93 -0.88
C GLN A 51 -12.54 9.30 -2.36
N ASN A 52 -11.59 8.60 -2.97
CA ASN A 52 -11.26 8.66 -4.39
C ASN A 52 -10.85 10.06 -4.87
N GLY A 53 -10.22 10.85 -4.00
CA GLY A 53 -9.46 12.04 -4.37
C GLY A 53 -8.19 11.66 -5.15
N ASP A 54 -7.84 12.49 -6.12
CA ASP A 54 -6.57 12.40 -6.83
C ASP A 54 -5.41 12.84 -5.92
N HIS A 55 -5.66 13.82 -5.05
CA HIS A 55 -4.73 14.27 -4.03
C HIS A 55 -5.41 14.64 -2.72
N TYR A 56 -4.65 14.51 -1.63
CA TYR A 56 -5.04 14.99 -0.31
C TYR A 56 -3.95 15.89 0.28
N LEU A 57 -4.37 17.01 0.87
CA LEU A 57 -3.50 17.89 1.62
C LEU A 57 -4.25 18.49 2.82
N ALA A 58 -3.50 19.11 3.72
CA ALA A 58 -4.05 19.88 4.81
C ALA A 58 -3.35 21.23 4.93
N ASP A 59 -4.03 22.19 5.57
CA ASP A 59 -3.46 23.50 5.91
C ASP A 59 -3.15 23.62 7.41
N THR A 60 -2.63 24.77 7.82
CA THR A 60 -2.28 25.03 9.22
C THR A 60 -3.49 25.39 10.10
N GLU A 61 -4.66 25.65 9.48
CA GLU A 61 -5.91 26.05 10.13
C GLU A 61 -6.80 24.85 10.49
N GLY A 62 -6.39 23.63 10.15
CA GLY A 62 -7.15 22.42 10.47
C GLY A 62 -8.03 21.90 9.33
N TYR A 63 -7.94 22.47 8.13
CA TYR A 63 -8.74 22.00 6.99
C TYR A 63 -7.97 20.95 6.19
N PHE A 64 -8.72 19.98 5.68
CA PHE A 64 -8.29 19.04 4.66
C PHE A 64 -8.87 19.45 3.32
N TYR A 65 -8.09 19.24 2.27
CA TYR A 65 -8.47 19.50 0.89
C TYR A 65 -8.29 18.21 0.10
N ILE A 66 -9.34 17.86 -0.64
CA ILE A 66 -9.43 16.66 -1.44
C ILE A 66 -9.59 17.11 -2.87
N ILE A 67 -8.52 16.98 -3.65
CA ILE A 67 -8.50 17.39 -5.04
C ILE A 67 -9.04 16.24 -5.88
N LYS A 68 -9.99 16.55 -6.75
CA LYS A 68 -10.56 15.59 -7.69
C LYS A 68 -10.77 16.27 -9.04
N ALA A 69 -10.04 15.79 -10.03
CA ALA A 69 -9.93 16.36 -11.37
C ALA A 69 -9.62 17.86 -11.34
N LYS A 70 -10.63 18.70 -11.60
CA LYS A 70 -10.51 20.16 -11.74
C LYS A 70 -11.06 20.94 -10.55
N SER A 71 -11.43 20.25 -9.48
CA SER A 71 -12.08 20.83 -8.32
C SER A 71 -11.44 20.31 -7.04
N PHE A 72 -11.71 20.98 -5.93
CA PHE A 72 -11.36 20.47 -4.62
C PHE A 72 -12.54 20.58 -3.66
N ARG A 73 -12.60 19.63 -2.73
CA ARG A 73 -13.48 19.65 -1.57
C ARG A 73 -12.65 19.98 -0.35
N ARG A 74 -13.09 20.97 0.43
CA ARG A 74 -12.51 21.31 1.73
C ARG A 74 -13.40 20.80 2.85
N VAL A 75 -12.85 20.07 3.80
CA VAL A 75 -13.52 19.57 5.02
C VAL A 75 -12.68 19.86 6.26
N THR A 76 -13.28 19.83 7.45
CA THR A 76 -12.56 19.96 8.73
C THR A 76 -12.18 18.60 9.33
N ASP A 77 -12.76 17.52 8.79
CA ASP A 77 -12.59 16.16 9.28
C ASP A 77 -12.84 15.20 8.11
N LEU A 78 -11.92 14.27 7.87
CA LEU A 78 -12.01 13.32 6.76
C LEU A 78 -13.04 12.22 6.99
N SER A 79 -13.57 12.07 8.21
CA SER A 79 -14.61 11.11 8.57
C SER A 79 -16.04 11.64 8.41
N THR A 80 -16.21 12.91 8.02
CA THR A 80 -17.52 13.54 7.76
C THR A 80 -17.48 14.52 6.59
N ASP A 81 -18.65 14.87 6.05
CA ASP A 81 -18.80 15.84 4.95
C ASP A 81 -19.72 17.02 5.32
N ALA A 82 -20.09 17.14 6.60
CA ALA A 82 -21.17 18.04 7.04
C ALA A 82 -20.92 19.54 6.73
N ASN A 83 -19.66 19.98 6.77
CA ASN A 83 -19.26 21.37 6.56
C ASN A 83 -18.46 21.55 5.26
N ALA A 84 -18.66 20.66 4.30
CA ALA A 84 -17.83 20.64 3.12
C ALA A 84 -18.10 21.82 2.20
N VAL A 85 -17.01 22.38 1.68
CA VAL A 85 -17.05 23.42 0.65
C VAL A 85 -16.39 22.87 -0.60
N VAL A 86 -17.09 22.92 -1.73
CA VAL A 86 -16.56 22.49 -3.03
C VAL A 86 -16.35 23.71 -3.90
N GLN A 87 -15.17 23.82 -4.49
CA GLN A 87 -14.78 24.91 -5.39
C GLN A 87 -13.97 24.35 -6.55
N ASP A 88 -14.00 25.04 -7.68
CA ASP A 88 -13.10 24.74 -8.78
C ASP A 88 -11.66 25.11 -8.40
N LEU A 89 -10.70 24.31 -8.88
CA LEU A 89 -9.30 24.68 -8.85
C LEU A 89 -9.07 25.73 -9.92
N ASP A 90 -8.28 26.74 -9.57
CA ASP A 90 -7.76 27.66 -10.56
C ASP A 90 -7.05 26.86 -11.68
N PRO A 91 -7.32 27.14 -12.97
CA PRO A 91 -6.71 26.41 -14.09
C PRO A 91 -5.20 26.28 -14.00
N ASP A 92 -4.54 27.28 -13.40
CA ASP A 92 -3.09 27.34 -13.25
C ASP A 92 -2.51 26.37 -12.21
N PHE A 93 -3.36 25.84 -11.33
CA PHE A 93 -3.02 24.86 -10.29
C PHE A 93 -3.55 23.47 -10.59
N GLN A 94 -4.29 23.28 -11.69
CA GLN A 94 -4.71 21.95 -12.13
C GLN A 94 -3.49 21.13 -12.59
N HIS A 95 -3.60 19.81 -12.50
CA HIS A 95 -2.57 18.86 -12.96
C HIS A 95 -1.21 18.96 -12.25
N GLY A 96 -1.16 19.52 -11.04
CA GLY A 96 0.00 19.40 -10.16
C GLY A 96 0.34 17.94 -9.86
N ASP A 97 1.63 17.64 -9.73
CA ASP A 97 2.12 16.31 -9.32
C ASP A 97 1.96 16.12 -7.81
N HIS A 98 2.05 17.19 -7.01
CA HIS A 98 1.81 17.20 -5.56
C HIS A 98 1.21 18.54 -5.12
N TYR A 99 0.47 18.49 -4.01
CA TYR A 99 -0.16 19.66 -3.38
C TYR A 99 0.08 19.57 -1.87
N LEU A 100 0.42 20.69 -1.24
CA LEU A 100 0.64 20.76 0.20
C LEU A 100 0.35 22.17 0.74
N GLY A 101 -0.06 22.27 1.99
CA GLY A 101 -0.20 23.55 2.70
C GLY A 101 1.03 23.84 3.56
N ILE A 102 1.60 25.04 3.45
CA ILE A 102 2.70 25.52 4.30
C ILE A 102 2.36 26.94 4.75
N ASN A 103 2.41 27.20 6.06
CA ASN A 103 2.01 28.47 6.65
C ASN A 103 0.60 28.87 6.19
N LYS A 104 0.46 29.99 5.47
CA LYS A 104 -0.81 30.48 4.88
C LYS A 104 -0.89 30.27 3.37
N PHE A 105 0.01 29.46 2.81
CA PHE A 105 0.12 29.22 1.39
C PHE A 105 -0.11 27.75 1.05
N PHE A 106 -0.57 27.51 -0.15
CA PHE A 106 -0.55 26.23 -0.84
C PHE A 106 0.64 26.21 -1.79
N VAL A 107 1.29 25.06 -1.86
CA VAL A 107 2.35 24.78 -2.82
C VAL A 107 1.85 23.71 -3.78
N VAL A 108 1.99 23.98 -5.08
CA VAL A 108 1.70 23.02 -6.15
C VAL A 108 3.00 22.69 -6.86
N ILE A 109 3.43 21.44 -6.79
CA ILE A 109 4.68 20.98 -7.39
C ILE A 109 4.39 20.37 -8.76
N PHE A 110 5.11 20.83 -9.78
CA PHE A 110 5.09 20.27 -11.13
C PHE A 110 6.47 19.67 -11.44
N LYS A 111 6.69 18.42 -11.03
CA LYS A 111 7.98 17.72 -11.10
C LYS A 111 8.53 17.69 -12.52
N ARG A 112 7.69 17.35 -13.51
CA ARG A 112 8.13 17.29 -14.93
C ARG A 112 8.58 18.65 -15.48
N ARG A 113 8.04 19.73 -14.93
CA ARG A 113 8.39 21.11 -15.31
C ARG A 113 9.54 21.66 -14.48
N GLY A 114 9.94 20.98 -13.41
CA GLY A 114 10.99 21.43 -12.49
C GLY A 114 10.63 22.72 -11.74
N ILE A 115 9.35 22.94 -11.46
CA ILE A 115 8.86 24.16 -10.79
C ILE A 115 7.89 23.82 -9.68
N CYS A 116 7.72 24.75 -8.75
CA CYS A 116 6.52 24.80 -7.92
C CYS A 116 5.93 26.21 -7.88
N ARG A 117 4.63 26.29 -7.60
CA ARG A 117 3.88 27.54 -7.49
C ARG A 117 3.34 27.66 -6.07
N LEU A 118 3.46 28.85 -5.51
CA LEU A 118 2.95 29.20 -4.19
C LEU A 118 1.75 30.13 -4.35
N THR A 119 0.66 29.81 -3.65
CA THR A 119 -0.56 30.62 -3.69
C THR A 119 -1.24 30.69 -2.34
N SER A 120 -1.94 31.76 -2.04
CA SER A 120 -2.78 31.91 -0.84
C SER A 120 -4.15 31.23 -0.98
N GLY A 121 -4.52 30.74 -2.17
CA GLY A 121 -5.80 30.05 -2.38
C GLY A 121 -5.82 29.21 -3.65
N LEU A 122 -6.39 28.00 -3.54
CA LEU A 122 -6.46 27.05 -4.65
C LEU A 122 -7.55 27.35 -5.69
N GLY A 123 -8.62 28.07 -5.32
CA GLY A 123 -9.77 28.33 -6.20
C GLY A 123 -9.85 29.74 -6.80
N SER A 124 -9.13 30.71 -6.24
CA SER A 124 -9.01 32.05 -6.80
C SER A 124 -7.64 32.61 -6.45
N ILE A 125 -6.85 32.93 -7.47
CA ILE A 125 -5.50 33.48 -7.27
C ILE A 125 -5.59 34.85 -6.59
N SER A 126 -5.03 34.95 -5.38
CA SER A 126 -4.67 36.24 -4.76
C SER A 126 -3.16 36.45 -4.71
N THR A 127 -2.38 35.39 -4.86
CA THR A 127 -0.91 35.43 -4.97
C THR A 127 -0.49 34.22 -5.80
N ASP A 128 0.47 34.41 -6.71
CA ASP A 128 1.10 33.32 -7.45
C ASP A 128 2.59 33.63 -7.61
N VAL A 129 3.41 32.88 -6.88
CA VAL A 129 4.87 32.95 -6.99
C VAL A 129 5.36 31.64 -7.56
N LYS A 130 6.01 31.73 -8.72
CA LYS A 130 6.66 30.59 -9.37
C LYS A 130 8.12 30.53 -8.95
N ILE A 131 8.54 29.38 -8.42
CA ILE A 131 9.93 29.10 -8.07
C ILE A 131 10.43 27.85 -8.78
N ASN A 132 11.73 27.78 -9.04
CA ASN A 132 12.36 26.59 -9.58
C ASN A 132 12.51 25.55 -8.46
N LEU A 133 12.18 24.31 -8.77
CA LEU A 133 12.33 23.20 -7.82
C LEU A 133 13.80 22.75 -7.81
N ASN A 134 14.42 22.80 -6.64
CA ASN A 134 15.77 22.30 -6.43
C ASN A 134 15.87 20.81 -6.85
N PRO A 135 16.90 20.41 -7.61
CA PRO A 135 17.11 19.00 -7.99
C PRO A 135 17.09 18.01 -6.81
N LYS A 136 17.65 18.37 -5.65
CA LYS A 136 17.63 17.52 -4.45
C LYS A 136 16.23 17.36 -3.87
N SER A 137 15.42 18.42 -3.94
CA SER A 137 14.01 18.39 -3.55
C SER A 137 13.14 17.69 -4.59
N SER A 138 13.61 17.49 -5.83
CA SER A 138 12.84 16.86 -6.91
C SER A 138 12.74 15.33 -6.87
N ILE A 139 13.53 14.67 -6.02
CA ILE A 139 13.53 13.19 -5.92
C ILE A 139 12.40 12.64 -5.03
N GLY A 140 11.72 13.50 -4.28
CA GLY A 140 10.71 13.09 -3.31
C GLY A 140 9.58 12.23 -3.91
N LEU A 141 9.22 11.17 -3.20
CA LEU A 141 8.15 10.24 -3.55
C LEU A 141 6.77 10.79 -3.14
N TYR A 142 6.73 11.47 -1.98
CA TYR A 142 5.58 12.14 -1.39
C TYR A 142 6.05 13.46 -0.78
N TYR A 143 5.21 14.49 -0.81
CA TYR A 143 5.50 15.82 -0.25
C TYR A 143 4.37 16.25 0.65
N TRP A 144 4.70 16.88 1.77
CA TRP A 144 3.72 17.44 2.69
C TRP A 144 4.29 18.66 3.40
N GLY A 145 3.42 19.55 3.86
CA GLY A 145 3.83 20.68 4.68
C GLY A 145 3.71 20.34 6.16
N LEU A 146 4.66 20.80 6.96
CA LEU A 146 4.64 20.66 8.41
C LEU A 146 4.88 22.04 9.02
N SER A 147 3.81 22.69 9.44
CA SER A 147 3.80 24.10 9.86
C SER A 147 4.40 25.03 8.79
N GLU A 148 5.66 25.43 8.94
CA GLU A 148 6.35 26.38 8.04
C GLU A 148 7.35 25.70 7.10
N CYS A 149 7.49 24.38 7.18
CA CYS A 149 8.47 23.62 6.42
C CYS A 149 7.81 22.74 5.36
N CYS A 150 8.48 22.54 4.23
CA CYS A 150 8.20 21.41 3.35
C CYS A 150 8.95 20.17 3.85
N CYS A 151 8.30 19.03 3.76
CA CYS A 151 8.87 17.71 3.97
C CYS A 151 8.67 16.86 2.71
N PHE A 152 9.57 15.90 2.48
CA PHE A 152 9.35 14.89 1.45
C PHE A 152 9.96 13.54 1.82
N LEU A 153 9.28 12.48 1.41
CA LEU A 153 9.77 11.10 1.55
C LEU A 153 10.79 10.82 0.45
N LYS A 154 11.97 10.33 0.80
CA LYS A 154 13.04 9.99 -0.17
C LYS A 154 12.81 8.60 -0.77
N PRO A 155 13.36 8.32 -1.96
CA PRO A 155 13.61 6.94 -2.39
C PRO A 155 14.41 6.18 -1.33
N VAL A 156 14.13 4.88 -1.19
CA VAL A 156 14.79 4.03 -0.18
C VAL A 156 16.31 4.02 -0.38
N SER A 157 17.05 4.22 0.72
CA SER A 157 18.51 4.16 0.75
C SER A 157 18.98 2.88 1.45
N GLU A 158 20.30 2.69 1.56
CA GLU A 158 20.89 1.61 2.36
C GLU A 158 20.51 1.67 3.85
N TRP A 159 20.11 2.85 4.33
CA TRP A 159 19.66 3.11 5.70
C TRP A 159 18.15 2.94 5.88
N GLY A 160 17.42 2.55 4.82
CA GLY A 160 15.99 2.29 4.83
C GLY A 160 15.16 3.47 4.33
N VAL A 161 13.96 3.64 4.90
CA VAL A 161 13.02 4.70 4.51
C VAL A 161 13.32 5.95 5.32
N GLU A 162 13.60 7.03 4.61
CA GLU A 162 13.94 8.33 5.19
C GLU A 162 13.04 9.42 4.61
N TYR A 163 12.81 10.47 5.39
CA TYR A 163 12.22 11.70 4.90
C TYR A 163 13.09 12.89 5.26
N CYS A 164 13.03 13.90 4.41
CA CYS A 164 13.67 15.17 4.65
C CYS A 164 12.67 16.17 5.23
N LYS A 165 13.08 16.94 6.24
CA LYS A 165 12.31 18.05 6.82
C LYS A 165 13.07 19.36 6.64
N GLY A 166 12.31 20.45 6.46
CA GLY A 166 12.89 21.78 6.33
C GLY A 166 13.37 22.07 4.92
N ALA A 167 12.81 21.36 3.92
CA ALA A 167 13.17 21.56 2.54
C ALA A 167 12.77 22.96 2.08
N ASP A 168 13.76 23.84 1.94
CA ASP A 168 13.63 24.96 1.02
C ASP A 168 13.53 24.33 -0.38
N LEU A 169 12.37 24.50 -1.01
CA LEU A 169 12.14 23.93 -2.34
C LEU A 169 12.99 24.62 -3.42
N GLU A 170 13.57 25.79 -3.12
CA GLU A 170 14.45 26.55 -4.01
C GLU A 170 15.93 26.37 -3.67
N LYS A 171 16.30 26.34 -2.37
CA LYS A 171 17.70 26.32 -1.90
C LYS A 171 18.14 24.96 -1.34
N ASP A 172 19.45 24.81 -1.11
CA ASP A 172 20.07 23.57 -0.61
C ASP A 172 20.34 23.60 0.92
N ASP A 173 19.92 24.67 1.59
CA ASP A 173 20.25 24.88 3.00
C ASP A 173 19.24 24.20 3.92
N GLY A 174 19.73 23.49 4.94
CA GLY A 174 18.93 23.10 6.11
C GLY A 174 18.14 21.79 6.01
N LEU A 175 18.42 20.94 5.01
CA LEU A 175 17.84 19.60 4.91
C LEU A 175 18.31 18.71 6.07
N VAL A 176 17.37 18.26 6.91
CA VAL A 176 17.63 17.25 7.93
C VAL A 176 16.88 15.98 7.58
N ASP A 177 17.61 14.87 7.48
CA ASP A 177 17.07 13.56 7.19
C ASP A 177 16.67 12.84 8.48
N TYR A 178 15.52 12.18 8.44
CA TYR A 178 14.93 11.43 9.54
C TYR A 178 14.48 10.06 9.05
N SER A 179 14.70 9.03 9.87
CA SER A 179 14.19 7.68 9.59
C SER A 179 12.68 7.60 9.85
N VAL A 180 11.98 6.81 9.04
CA VAL A 180 10.55 6.52 9.23
C VAL A 180 10.37 5.23 10.02
N HIS A 181 9.51 5.25 11.03
CA HIS A 181 9.24 4.07 11.86
C HIS A 181 8.63 2.92 11.03
N PRO A 182 9.03 1.64 11.24
CA PRO A 182 8.54 0.50 10.46
C PRO A 182 7.01 0.37 10.40
N ASP A 183 6.29 0.71 11.48
CA ASP A 183 4.82 0.65 11.49
C ASP A 183 4.16 1.69 10.58
N VAL A 184 4.85 2.81 10.35
CA VAL A 184 4.42 3.83 9.38
C VAL A 184 4.77 3.36 7.98
N VAL A 185 5.96 2.78 7.79
CA VAL A 185 6.40 2.18 6.52
C VAL A 185 5.42 1.10 6.07
N ASN A 186 4.98 0.20 6.96
CA ASN A 186 4.03 -0.88 6.67
C ASN A 186 2.70 -0.39 6.08
N PHE A 187 2.31 0.85 6.35
CA PHE A 187 1.08 1.44 5.84
C PHE A 187 1.24 2.09 4.45
N LEU A 188 2.48 2.35 4.02
CA LEU A 188 2.77 2.91 2.70
C LEU A 188 2.76 1.82 1.61
N PRO A 189 2.30 2.14 0.38
CA PRO A 189 2.40 1.23 -0.75
C PRO A 189 3.86 0.81 -1.03
N GLY A 190 4.12 -0.49 -1.10
CA GLY A 190 5.47 -1.06 -1.24
C GLY A 190 6.21 -1.26 0.09
N GLY A 191 5.72 -0.69 1.20
CA GLY A 191 6.41 -0.68 2.48
C GLY A 191 6.55 -2.04 3.16
N LEU A 192 5.61 -2.97 2.95
CA LEU A 192 5.75 -4.34 3.44
C LEU A 192 6.96 -5.06 2.84
N SER A 193 7.34 -4.74 1.60
CA SER A 193 8.53 -5.34 0.98
C SER A 193 9.83 -4.96 1.70
N ILE A 194 9.85 -3.77 2.32
CA ILE A 194 10.99 -3.21 3.03
C ILE A 194 11.13 -3.91 4.38
N THR A 195 10.04 -3.97 5.15
CA THR A 195 10.06 -4.47 6.54
C THR A 195 9.95 -5.99 6.65
N ARG A 196 9.29 -6.66 5.70
CA ARG A 196 9.07 -8.11 5.72
C ARG A 196 9.80 -8.87 4.61
N GLY A 197 10.28 -8.17 3.58
CA GLY A 197 10.88 -8.78 2.41
C GLY A 197 9.93 -8.83 1.22
N PRO A 198 10.46 -9.05 0.00
CA PRO A 198 9.67 -9.00 -1.22
C PRO A 198 8.58 -10.08 -1.18
N ALA A 199 7.48 -9.81 -1.88
CA ALA A 199 6.46 -10.80 -2.13
C ALA A 199 7.03 -11.98 -2.92
N PHE A 200 6.60 -13.17 -2.56
CA PHE A 200 6.87 -14.38 -3.33
C PHE A 200 5.58 -15.14 -3.59
N GLY A 201 5.60 -15.93 -4.65
CA GLY A 201 4.62 -16.97 -4.89
C GLY A 201 5.32 -18.26 -5.30
N ARG A 202 5.04 -19.36 -4.59
CA ARG A 202 5.69 -20.64 -4.84
C ARG A 202 4.74 -21.81 -4.68
N TRP A 203 5.02 -22.86 -5.43
CA TRP A 203 4.38 -24.16 -5.26
C TRP A 203 5.06 -24.93 -4.12
N GLU A 204 4.27 -25.47 -3.22
CA GLU A 204 4.74 -26.31 -2.11
C GLU A 204 4.16 -27.72 -2.26
N ASN A 205 5.01 -28.74 -2.15
CA ASN A 205 4.55 -30.12 -2.16
C ASN A 205 3.88 -30.42 -0.82
N ILE A 206 2.57 -30.63 -0.84
CA ILE A 206 1.80 -30.96 0.36
C ILE A 206 1.64 -32.48 0.54
N LYS A 207 1.80 -33.25 -0.54
CA LYS A 207 1.76 -34.71 -0.50
C LYS A 207 2.52 -35.32 -1.66
N THR A 208 3.21 -36.43 -1.38
CA THR A 208 3.73 -37.36 -2.38
C THR A 208 3.06 -38.72 -2.18
N ILE A 209 2.70 -39.35 -3.29
CA ILE A 209 2.00 -40.64 -3.33
C ILE A 209 2.76 -41.53 -4.30
N THR A 210 3.20 -42.69 -3.85
CA THR A 210 3.99 -43.63 -4.66
C THR A 210 3.30 -44.98 -4.75
N ASN A 211 3.35 -45.60 -5.92
CA ASN A 211 2.99 -47.00 -6.11
C ASN A 211 4.28 -47.81 -6.33
N ASP A 212 4.74 -48.50 -5.29
CA ASP A 212 5.94 -49.34 -5.33
C ASP A 212 5.64 -50.78 -5.79
N SER A 213 4.39 -51.08 -6.18
CA SER A 213 4.00 -52.42 -6.64
C SER A 213 4.13 -52.58 -8.15
N ASP A 214 4.12 -53.84 -8.60
CA ASP A 214 4.16 -54.20 -10.03
C ASP A 214 2.80 -54.08 -10.73
N THR A 215 1.74 -53.74 -9.99
CA THR A 215 0.36 -53.63 -10.51
C THR A 215 -0.19 -52.21 -10.37
N PRO A 216 -1.08 -51.76 -11.27
CA PRO A 216 -1.77 -50.48 -11.09
C PRO A 216 -2.57 -50.46 -9.78
N VAL A 217 -2.49 -49.35 -9.05
CA VAL A 217 -3.22 -49.15 -7.80
C VAL A 217 -4.22 -48.02 -7.99
N THR A 218 -5.50 -48.33 -7.74
CA THR A 218 -6.51 -47.27 -7.59
C THR A 218 -6.31 -46.62 -6.23
N TRP A 219 -6.00 -45.33 -6.24
CA TRP A 219 -5.87 -44.54 -5.03
C TRP A 219 -7.08 -43.63 -4.90
N GLN A 220 -7.84 -43.84 -3.82
CA GLN A 220 -8.97 -43.01 -3.46
C GLN A 220 -8.86 -42.65 -1.98
N ARG A 221 -8.44 -41.42 -1.68
CA ARG A 221 -8.36 -40.94 -0.29
C ARG A 221 -8.76 -39.47 -0.18
N LYS A 222 -9.25 -39.15 1.00
CA LYS A 222 -9.46 -37.79 1.46
C LYS A 222 -8.09 -37.15 1.70
N ILE A 223 -7.86 -36.02 1.06
CA ILE A 223 -6.74 -35.13 1.39
C ILE A 223 -7.28 -33.97 2.22
N ILE A 224 -6.45 -33.51 3.15
CA ILE A 224 -6.72 -32.29 3.91
C ILE A 224 -5.75 -31.25 3.38
N LYS A 225 -6.29 -30.19 2.77
CA LYS A 225 -5.50 -29.02 2.36
C LYS A 225 -5.88 -27.84 3.24
N LYS A 226 -4.89 -27.02 3.57
CA LYS A 226 -5.13 -25.76 4.26
C LYS A 226 -5.44 -24.69 3.23
N ILE A 227 -6.47 -23.88 3.40
CA ILE A 227 -6.82 -22.76 2.52
C ILE A 227 -7.08 -21.53 3.37
N GLY A 228 -6.55 -20.39 2.97
CA GLY A 228 -6.88 -19.10 3.55
C GLY A 228 -5.67 -18.33 4.04
N TYR A 229 -5.95 -17.37 4.91
CA TYR A 229 -5.05 -16.30 5.32
C TYR A 229 -4.47 -16.55 6.70
N ASN A 230 -3.16 -16.32 6.85
CA ASN A 230 -2.46 -16.41 8.13
C ASN A 230 -2.58 -15.09 8.91
N LYS A 231 -3.73 -14.87 9.55
CA LYS A 231 -4.05 -13.64 10.27
C LYS A 231 -3.14 -13.36 11.46
N GLU A 232 -2.68 -14.40 12.17
CA GLU A 232 -1.80 -14.23 13.34
C GLU A 232 -0.49 -13.53 12.97
N LYS A 233 0.19 -14.04 11.94
CA LYS A 233 1.45 -13.44 11.44
C LYS A 233 1.28 -12.00 10.97
N MET A 234 0.13 -11.69 10.38
CA MET A 234 -0.16 -10.36 9.87
C MET A 234 -0.61 -9.37 10.96
N THR A 235 -1.20 -9.88 12.05
CA THR A 235 -1.50 -9.07 13.24
C THR A 235 -0.21 -8.55 13.89
N GLN A 236 0.90 -9.30 13.80
CA GLN A 236 2.21 -8.81 14.27
C GLN A 236 2.71 -7.59 13.47
N ILE A 237 2.26 -7.41 12.23
CA ILE A 237 2.60 -6.24 11.40
C ILE A 237 1.87 -4.98 11.90
N THR A 238 0.72 -5.16 12.52
CA THR A 238 -0.21 -4.08 12.88
C THR A 238 -0.44 -3.96 14.37
N HIS A 239 0.42 -4.58 15.17
CA HIS A 239 0.29 -4.60 16.63
C HIS A 239 0.22 -3.19 17.27
N ASN A 240 0.83 -2.18 16.63
CA ASN A 240 0.78 -0.79 17.08
C ASN A 240 -0.31 0.06 16.41
N TRP A 241 -1.16 -0.55 15.57
CA TRP A 241 -2.28 0.13 14.93
C TRP A 241 -3.56 -0.06 15.74
N LYS A 242 -4.18 1.05 16.12
CA LYS A 242 -5.49 1.07 16.78
C LYS A 242 -6.55 1.41 15.74
N ILE A 243 -7.46 0.48 15.47
CA ILE A 243 -8.58 0.74 14.57
C ILE A 243 -9.67 1.49 15.35
N SER A 244 -10.01 2.70 14.91
CA SER A 244 -11.11 3.47 15.48
C SER A 244 -12.43 2.70 15.34
N PRO A 245 -13.36 2.75 16.32
CA PRO A 245 -14.68 2.14 16.20
C PRO A 245 -15.51 2.63 15.00
N SER A 246 -15.18 3.81 14.47
CA SER A 246 -15.81 4.36 13.26
C SER A 246 -15.39 3.65 11.97
N VAL A 247 -14.37 2.79 12.03
CA VAL A 247 -13.89 2.04 10.87
C VAL A 247 -14.74 0.78 10.68
N LEU A 248 -15.32 0.62 9.48
CA LEU A 248 -16.10 -0.56 9.12
C LEU A 248 -15.23 -1.81 8.87
N ILE A 249 -13.92 -1.61 8.69
CA ILE A 249 -12.93 -2.64 8.39
C ILE A 249 -12.28 -3.10 9.70
N HIS A 250 -12.32 -4.40 10.02
CA HIS A 250 -11.59 -4.92 11.17
C HIS A 250 -10.07 -4.95 10.91
N SER A 251 -9.24 -4.89 11.95
CA SER A 251 -7.77 -4.85 11.83
C SER A 251 -7.20 -5.95 10.93
N GLY A 252 -7.71 -7.19 11.05
CA GLY A 252 -7.27 -8.31 10.22
C GLY A 252 -7.67 -8.20 8.75
N ASP A 253 -8.78 -7.53 8.48
CA ASP A 253 -9.27 -7.30 7.12
C ASP A 253 -8.39 -6.24 6.44
N LEU A 254 -8.02 -5.18 7.17
CA LEU A 254 -7.10 -4.15 6.69
C LEU A 254 -5.73 -4.73 6.35
N THR A 255 -5.17 -5.59 7.21
CA THR A 255 -3.91 -6.27 6.89
C THR A 255 -4.01 -7.19 5.69
N GLY A 256 -5.15 -7.85 5.51
CA GLY A 256 -5.43 -8.65 4.32
C GLY A 256 -5.43 -7.78 3.07
N LEU A 257 -6.08 -6.61 3.12
CA LEU A 257 -6.09 -5.65 2.01
C LEU A 257 -4.70 -5.11 1.68
N ILE A 258 -3.89 -4.73 2.66
CA ILE A 258 -2.52 -4.26 2.42
C ILE A 258 -1.67 -5.37 1.80
N ALA A 259 -1.78 -6.61 2.27
CA ALA A 259 -1.08 -7.74 1.67
C ALA A 259 -1.53 -8.01 0.22
N LYS A 260 -2.84 -7.95 -0.07
CA LYS A 260 -3.37 -8.04 -1.45
C LYS A 260 -2.70 -7.04 -2.37
N TRP A 261 -2.65 -5.78 -1.94
CA TRP A 261 -1.99 -4.71 -2.70
C TRP A 261 -0.49 -4.96 -2.85
N GLN A 262 0.20 -5.41 -1.80
CA GLN A 262 1.62 -5.74 -1.91
C GLN A 262 1.87 -6.86 -2.94
N PHE A 263 1.00 -7.86 -3.02
CA PHE A 263 1.12 -8.93 -4.03
C PHE A 263 0.83 -8.46 -5.45
N SER A 264 -0.03 -7.46 -5.63
CA SER A 264 -0.36 -6.92 -6.95
C SER A 264 0.72 -6.02 -7.53
N PHE A 265 1.57 -5.43 -6.70
CA PHE A 265 2.64 -4.55 -7.19
C PHE A 265 3.68 -5.31 -8.02
N SER A 266 4.43 -4.55 -8.84
CA SER A 266 5.53 -5.10 -9.63
C SER A 266 6.73 -5.48 -8.75
N ALA A 267 7.62 -6.31 -9.31
CA ALA A 267 8.88 -6.68 -8.64
C ALA A 267 9.81 -5.49 -8.35
N GLU A 268 9.64 -4.36 -9.07
CA GLU A 268 10.32 -3.08 -8.80
C GLU A 268 10.09 -2.61 -7.35
N TYR A 269 8.89 -2.86 -6.82
CA TYR A 269 8.44 -2.46 -5.48
C TYR A 269 8.26 -3.66 -4.54
N GLY A 270 8.95 -4.76 -4.86
CA GLY A 270 8.89 -5.99 -4.10
C GLY A 270 7.52 -6.66 -4.08
N GLY A 271 6.70 -6.47 -5.10
CA GLY A 271 5.47 -7.24 -5.31
C GLY A 271 5.67 -8.46 -6.21
N ALA A 272 4.61 -9.24 -6.40
CA ALA A 272 4.61 -10.48 -7.19
C ALA A 272 3.81 -10.37 -8.50
N GLN A 273 3.21 -9.20 -8.77
CA GLN A 273 2.39 -8.91 -9.95
C GLN A 273 1.22 -9.89 -10.16
N VAL A 274 0.61 -10.34 -9.06
CA VAL A 274 -0.52 -11.28 -9.09
C VAL A 274 -1.76 -10.69 -8.42
N CYS A 275 -2.92 -11.04 -8.94
CA CYS A 275 -4.20 -10.64 -8.39
C CYS A 275 -4.78 -11.76 -7.51
N ALA A 276 -4.74 -11.54 -6.20
CA ALA A 276 -5.22 -12.49 -5.18
C ALA A 276 -6.65 -12.17 -4.69
N THR A 277 -7.42 -11.37 -5.43
CA THR A 277 -8.78 -10.93 -5.02
C THR A 277 -9.79 -12.06 -4.95
N LYS A 278 -9.62 -13.10 -5.78
CA LYS A 278 -10.50 -14.29 -5.82
C LYS A 278 -10.14 -15.37 -4.78
N GLU A 279 -9.05 -15.19 -4.05
CA GLU A 279 -8.63 -16.12 -2.99
C GLU A 279 -9.39 -15.87 -1.68
N THR A 280 -9.29 -16.83 -0.76
CA THR A 280 -9.94 -16.75 0.54
C THR A 280 -9.06 -15.96 1.52
N TRP A 281 -9.58 -14.83 2.02
CA TRP A 281 -8.88 -13.96 2.97
C TRP A 281 -9.40 -14.08 4.41
N ASN A 282 -10.18 -15.13 4.68
CA ASN A 282 -10.55 -15.54 6.03
C ASN A 282 -9.43 -16.37 6.66
N ASP A 283 -9.50 -16.55 7.98
CA ASP A 283 -8.56 -17.39 8.72
C ASP A 283 -8.37 -18.75 8.05
N ALA A 284 -7.11 -19.18 7.96
CA ALA A 284 -6.77 -20.40 7.27
C ALA A 284 -7.43 -21.62 7.91
N THR A 285 -8.17 -22.39 7.11
CA THR A 285 -8.93 -23.56 7.54
C THR A 285 -8.52 -24.80 6.76
N ASP A 286 -8.72 -25.96 7.37
CA ASP A 286 -8.55 -27.25 6.73
C ASP A 286 -9.80 -27.59 5.91
N VAL A 287 -9.59 -27.87 4.63
CA VAL A 287 -10.63 -28.26 3.68
C VAL A 287 -10.33 -29.67 3.22
N GLU A 288 -11.32 -30.54 3.34
CA GLU A 288 -11.24 -31.91 2.88
C GLU A 288 -11.62 -32.00 1.40
N GLU A 289 -10.82 -32.70 0.61
CA GLU A 289 -11.08 -32.97 -0.79
C GLU A 289 -10.87 -34.47 -1.07
N LEU A 290 -11.86 -35.12 -1.66
CA LEU A 290 -11.74 -36.53 -2.06
C LEU A 290 -11.10 -36.59 -3.44
N LEU A 291 -9.93 -37.22 -3.52
CA LEU A 291 -9.24 -37.44 -4.78
C LEU A 291 -9.24 -38.92 -5.14
N SER A 292 -9.42 -39.21 -6.42
CA SER A 292 -9.44 -40.57 -6.96
C SER A 292 -8.69 -40.61 -8.28
N PHE A 293 -7.67 -41.46 -8.38
CA PHE A 293 -6.90 -41.69 -9.61
C PHE A 293 -6.24 -43.07 -9.60
N GLU A 294 -5.84 -43.53 -10.78
CA GLU A 294 -5.08 -44.77 -10.95
C GLU A 294 -3.58 -44.47 -11.06
N LEU A 295 -2.77 -45.04 -10.16
CA LEU A 295 -1.30 -44.97 -10.25
C LEU A 295 -0.76 -46.21 -10.96
N LYS A 296 0.01 -45.98 -12.02
CA LYS A 296 0.79 -47.03 -12.68
C LYS A 296 1.87 -47.60 -11.75
N PRO A 297 2.32 -48.85 -11.98
CA PRO A 297 3.46 -49.44 -11.27
C PRO A 297 4.69 -48.53 -11.25
N HIS A 298 5.39 -48.48 -10.12
CA HIS A 298 6.66 -47.77 -9.94
C HIS A 298 6.61 -46.28 -10.32
N ARG A 299 5.48 -45.62 -10.03
CA ARG A 299 5.28 -44.18 -10.29
C ARG A 299 4.91 -43.43 -9.04
N SER A 300 5.20 -42.14 -9.06
CA SER A 300 4.81 -41.19 -8.01
C SER A 300 3.94 -40.08 -8.56
N LEU A 301 3.02 -39.60 -7.73
CA LEU A 301 2.27 -38.37 -7.91
C LEU A 301 2.58 -37.38 -6.79
N TYR A 302 2.64 -36.13 -7.17
CA TYR A 302 2.99 -34.99 -6.34
C TYR A 302 1.82 -34.01 -6.34
N LEU A 303 1.34 -33.67 -5.15
CA LEU A 303 0.27 -32.69 -4.94
C LEU A 303 0.93 -31.38 -4.53
N TRP A 304 0.76 -30.38 -5.37
CA TRP A 304 1.33 -29.05 -5.21
C TRP A 304 0.24 -28.05 -4.87
N GLN A 305 0.49 -27.21 -3.88
CA GLN A 305 -0.38 -26.10 -3.51
C GLN A 305 0.38 -24.79 -3.61
N TYR A 306 -0.23 -23.78 -4.21
CA TYR A 306 0.40 -22.48 -4.38
C TYR A 306 0.24 -21.63 -3.12
N ARG A 307 1.30 -20.93 -2.72
CA ARG A 307 1.30 -20.03 -1.55
C ARG A 307 1.91 -18.69 -1.92
N LEU A 308 1.33 -17.63 -1.38
CA LEU A 308 1.89 -16.29 -1.40
C LEU A 308 2.43 -15.92 -0.03
N GLY A 309 3.50 -15.14 0.01
CA GLY A 309 4.10 -14.68 1.24
C GLY A 309 5.00 -13.46 1.05
N LEU A 310 5.57 -13.00 2.16
CA LEU A 310 6.45 -11.83 2.22
C LEU A 310 7.78 -12.25 2.86
N GLY A 311 8.89 -12.04 2.15
CA GLY A 311 10.19 -12.56 2.57
C GLY A 311 10.18 -14.08 2.60
N ASP A 312 10.31 -14.66 3.79
CA ASP A 312 10.24 -16.12 3.99
C ASP A 312 8.91 -16.57 4.62
N GLU A 313 8.03 -15.63 4.96
CA GLU A 313 6.82 -15.89 5.72
C GLU A 313 5.61 -16.11 4.79
N PRO A 314 5.00 -17.31 4.78
CA PRO A 314 3.77 -17.57 4.02
C PRO A 314 2.58 -16.85 4.67
N VAL A 315 1.84 -16.10 3.84
CA VAL A 315 0.72 -15.25 4.27
C VAL A 315 -0.62 -15.79 3.77
N LEU A 316 -0.67 -16.28 2.53
CA LEU A 316 -1.89 -16.78 1.90
C LEU A 316 -1.64 -18.16 1.30
N ILE A 317 -2.50 -19.11 1.65
CA ILE A 317 -2.50 -20.46 1.10
C ILE A 317 -3.64 -20.54 0.09
N CYS A 318 -3.29 -20.64 -1.19
CA CYS A 318 -4.26 -20.55 -2.29
C CYS A 318 -5.07 -21.84 -2.40
N ARG A 319 -6.28 -21.73 -2.96
CA ARG A 319 -7.21 -22.87 -3.06
C ARG A 319 -6.82 -23.92 -4.11
N ASP A 320 -6.09 -23.49 -5.13
CA ASP A 320 -5.79 -24.30 -6.30
C ASP A 320 -4.73 -25.37 -5.99
N LEU A 321 -4.98 -26.57 -6.50
CA LEU A 321 -4.08 -27.71 -6.44
C LEU A 321 -3.65 -28.12 -7.84
N ILE A 322 -2.38 -28.49 -7.99
CA ILE A 322 -1.88 -29.17 -9.17
C ILE A 322 -1.39 -30.56 -8.76
N ILE A 323 -1.85 -31.57 -9.50
CA ILE A 323 -1.38 -32.94 -9.39
C ILE A 323 -0.45 -33.20 -10.57
N SER A 324 0.79 -33.58 -10.31
CA SER A 324 1.77 -33.90 -11.35
C SER A 324 2.47 -35.24 -11.05
N ASN A 325 3.06 -35.83 -12.08
CA ASN A 325 3.96 -36.99 -11.96
C ASN A 325 5.45 -36.58 -11.88
N GLU A 326 5.72 -35.28 -11.82
CA GLU A 326 7.07 -34.72 -11.72
C GLU A 326 7.36 -34.27 -10.29
N SER A 327 8.56 -34.60 -9.80
CA SER A 327 9.05 -34.17 -8.49
C SER A 327 9.40 -32.69 -8.43
N ASN A 328 9.53 -32.03 -9.59
CA ASN A 328 9.80 -30.60 -9.67
C ASN A 328 8.50 -29.80 -9.50
N PRO A 329 8.56 -28.64 -8.82
CA PRO A 329 7.39 -27.79 -8.67
C PRO A 329 6.87 -27.30 -10.03
N PRO A 330 5.55 -27.15 -10.22
CA PRO A 330 4.99 -26.54 -11.42
C PRO A 330 5.55 -25.13 -11.65
N THR A 331 5.66 -24.73 -12.92
CA THR A 331 6.17 -23.39 -13.28
C THR A 331 5.05 -22.36 -13.50
N LYS A 332 3.85 -22.82 -13.85
CA LYS A 332 2.70 -21.95 -14.10
C LYS A 332 2.18 -21.37 -12.78
N VAL A 333 2.09 -20.05 -12.70
CA VAL A 333 1.41 -19.34 -11.61
C VAL A 333 -0.11 -19.50 -11.80
N PRO A 334 -0.86 -19.95 -10.78
CA PRO A 334 -2.30 -20.21 -10.92
C PRO A 334 -3.14 -18.93 -10.80
N LEU A 335 -2.56 -17.85 -10.27
CA LEU A 335 -3.22 -16.57 -10.10
C LEU A 335 -3.14 -15.72 -11.38
N PRO A 336 -4.20 -14.96 -11.69
CA PRO A 336 -4.15 -14.01 -12.80
C PRO A 336 -3.13 -12.90 -12.51
N PRO A 337 -2.54 -12.29 -13.55
CA PRO A 337 -1.69 -11.12 -13.37
C PRO A 337 -2.50 -9.97 -12.76
N ALA A 338 -1.85 -9.15 -11.94
CA ALA A 338 -2.43 -7.89 -11.51
C ALA A 338 -2.51 -6.90 -12.68
N GLU A 339 -3.61 -6.17 -12.78
CA GLU A 339 -3.72 -5.06 -13.71
C GLU A 339 -2.84 -3.89 -13.23
N PRO A 340 -2.18 -3.15 -14.15
CA PRO A 340 -1.29 -2.06 -13.81
C PRO A 340 -1.97 -0.83 -13.22
#